data_AF-A0A7G7BQC8-F1
#
_entry.id   AF-A0A7G7BQC8-F1
#
_cell.length_a   1.000
_cell.length_b   1.000
_cell.length_c   1.000
_cell.angle_alpha   90.00
_cell.angle_beta   90.00
_cell.angle_gamma   90.00
#
_symmetry.space_group_name_H-M   'P 1'
#
loop_
_entity.id
_entity.type
_entity.pdbx_description
1 polymer ?
#
loop_
_entity_poly.entity_id
_entity_poly.type
_entity_poly.pdbx_seq_one_letter_code
_entity_poly.pdbx_strand_id
1 'polypeptide(L)'
;MTTYQEQVAVEATIAEREWTAALGAVTGRITDCFGRREPRALAREMCEAMLMEQDTRNCWTLAEALGHSGPHRLQHFLSRAAVDHDTARDRIAMWTAGELADGQAVLVVDETGDGRFQVQ
;
A
#
# COMPACT_ATOMS: atom_id res chain seq x y z
N MET A 1 -0.37 -34.58 -7.59
CA MET A 1 -1.29 -33.44 -7.36
C MET A 1 -0.94 -32.67 -6.08
N THR A 2 -0.40 -33.32 -5.05
CA THR A 2 0.05 -32.71 -3.78
C THR A 2 1.31 -31.86 -3.89
N THR A 3 2.33 -32.29 -4.64
CA THR A 3 3.61 -31.56 -4.79
C THR A 3 3.46 -30.15 -5.38
N TYR A 4 2.53 -29.98 -6.33
CA TYR A 4 2.25 -28.66 -6.93
C TYR A 4 1.56 -27.72 -5.95
N GLN A 5 0.62 -28.23 -5.14
CA GLN A 5 -0.05 -27.42 -4.12
C GLN A 5 0.89 -27.02 -2.99
N GLU A 6 1.82 -27.90 -2.61
CA GLU A 6 2.87 -27.60 -1.61
C GLU A 6 3.83 -26.52 -2.13
N GLN A 7 4.25 -26.59 -3.40
CA GLN A 7 5.10 -25.57 -4.01
C GLN A 7 4.40 -24.20 -4.08
N VAL A 8 3.15 -24.16 -4.56
CA VAL A 8 2.36 -22.92 -4.61
C VAL A 8 2.16 -22.32 -3.22
N ALA A 9 1.92 -23.14 -2.20
CA ALA A 9 1.77 -22.66 -0.82
C ALA A 9 3.08 -22.07 -0.26
N VAL A 10 4.23 -22.69 -0.56
CA VAL A 10 5.55 -22.18 -0.17
C VAL A 10 5.86 -20.85 -0.88
N GLU A 11 5.64 -20.77 -2.19
CA GLU A 11 5.84 -19.55 -2.97
C GLU A 11 4.94 -18.41 -2.48
N ALA A 12 3.66 -18.69 -2.21
CA ALA A 12 2.74 -17.70 -1.65
C ALA A 12 3.20 -17.20 -0.26
N THR A 13 3.70 -18.09 0.59
CA THR A 13 4.23 -17.72 1.92
C THR A 13 5.48 -16.86 1.81
N ILE A 14 6.37 -17.16 0.86
CA ILE A 14 7.58 -16.36 0.60
C ILE A 14 7.17 -14.98 0.08
N ALA A 15 6.27 -14.92 -0.90
CA ALA A 15 5.76 -13.68 -1.46
C ALA A 15 5.10 -12.80 -0.38
N GLU A 16 4.29 -13.38 0.50
CA GLU A 16 3.68 -12.68 1.64
C GLU A 16 4.74 -12.08 2.57
N ARG A 17 5.80 -12.83 2.88
CA ARG A 17 6.89 -12.35 3.76
C ARG A 17 7.69 -11.23 3.13
N GLU A 18 8.11 -11.39 1.88
CA GLU A 18 8.84 -10.37 1.13
C GLU A 18 8.02 -9.10 1.01
N TRP A 19 6.73 -9.23 0.72
CA TRP A 19 5.82 -8.11 0.64
C TRP A 19 5.62 -7.40 1.98
N THR A 20 5.42 -8.16 3.05
CA THR A 20 5.27 -7.61 4.40
C THR A 20 6.53 -6.84 4.81
N ALA A 21 7.70 -7.37 4.47
CA ALA A 21 8.99 -6.74 4.73
C ALA A 21 9.17 -5.46 3.91
N ALA A 22 8.89 -5.50 2.60
CA ALA A 22 8.95 -4.35 1.71
C ALA A 22 8.01 -3.22 2.16
N LEU A 23 6.76 -3.56 2.49
CA LEU A 23 5.79 -2.61 3.02
C LEU A 23 6.23 -2.04 4.38
N GLY A 24 6.85 -2.86 5.24
CA GLY A 24 7.53 -2.42 6.46
C GLY A 24 8.65 -1.42 6.21
N ALA A 25 9.55 -1.72 5.28
CA ALA A 25 10.69 -0.87 4.94
C ALA A 25 10.22 0.49 4.42
N VAL A 26 9.29 0.52 3.46
CA VAL A 26 8.80 1.78 2.87
C VAL A 26 8.00 2.61 3.88
N THR A 27 7.10 1.99 4.66
CA THR A 27 6.33 2.71 5.69
C THR A 27 7.21 3.22 6.84
N GLY A 28 8.32 2.52 7.14
CA GLY A 28 9.33 2.96 8.09
C GLY A 28 10.06 4.24 7.66
N ARG A 29 10.29 4.42 6.36
CA ARG A 29 10.99 5.60 5.81
C ARG A 29 10.18 6.89 5.87
N ILE A 30 8.86 6.80 5.96
CA ILE A 30 7.96 7.97 6.01
C ILE A 30 7.44 8.26 7.42
N THR A 31 8.04 7.68 8.46
CA THR A 31 7.52 7.74 9.84
C THR A 31 7.42 9.15 10.42
N ASP A 32 8.36 10.03 10.09
CA ASP A 32 8.47 11.43 10.49
C ASP A 32 7.62 12.38 9.63
N CYS A 33 7.07 11.89 8.50
CA CYS A 33 6.11 12.63 7.69
C CYS A 33 4.75 12.76 8.40
N PHE A 34 4.54 12.00 9.49
CA PHE A 34 3.35 12.04 10.32
C PHE A 34 3.66 12.70 11.66
N GLY A 35 2.85 13.69 12.06
CA GLY A 35 2.98 14.30 13.39
C GLY A 35 2.53 13.40 14.55
N ARG A 36 1.87 12.27 14.28
CA ARG A 36 1.30 11.35 15.27
C ARG A 36 1.42 9.89 14.83
N ARG A 37 1.42 8.97 15.80
CA ARG A 37 1.56 7.53 15.55
C ARG A 37 0.29 6.91 14.96
N GLU A 38 -0.88 7.39 15.33
CA GLU A 38 -2.17 6.82 14.93
C GLU A 38 -2.45 6.98 13.43
N PRO A 39 -2.29 8.18 12.81
CA PRO A 39 -2.43 8.33 11.35
C PRO A 39 -1.41 7.50 10.56
N ARG A 40 -0.20 7.33 11.11
CA ARG A 40 0.85 6.50 10.50
C ARG A 40 0.45 5.02 10.46
N ALA A 41 -0.07 4.50 11.57
CA ALA A 41 -0.55 3.11 11.62
C ALA A 41 -1.70 2.90 10.62
N LEU A 42 -2.63 3.85 10.56
CA LEU A 42 -3.77 3.76 9.66
C LEU A 42 -3.39 3.93 8.18
N ALA A 43 -2.36 4.71 7.87
CA ALA A 43 -1.80 4.79 6.51
C ALA A 43 -1.24 3.43 6.07
N ARG A 44 -0.52 2.73 6.96
CA ARG A 44 -0.02 1.39 6.70
C ARG A 44 -1.17 0.39 6.48
N GLU A 45 -2.15 0.36 7.40
CA GLU A 45 -3.33 -0.52 7.29
C GLU A 45 -4.08 -0.27 5.96
N MET A 46 -4.29 1.00 5.60
CA MET A 46 -4.94 1.35 4.35
C MET A 46 -4.14 0.88 3.13
N CYS A 47 -2.81 1.00 3.14
CA CYS A 47 -1.96 0.44 2.10
C CYS A 47 -2.09 -1.09 2.03
N GLU A 48 -2.02 -1.80 3.16
CA GLU A 48 -2.23 -3.25 3.22
C GLU A 48 -3.55 -3.65 2.54
N ALA A 49 -4.65 -2.94 2.86
CA ALA A 49 -5.96 -3.20 2.27
C ALA A 49 -6.03 -2.91 0.75
N MET A 50 -5.33 -1.87 0.27
CA MET A 50 -5.30 -1.53 -1.16
C MET A 50 -4.56 -2.57 -2.01
N LEU A 51 -3.70 -3.33 -1.37
CA LEU A 51 -2.83 -4.34 -1.98
C LEU A 51 -3.44 -5.75 -1.90
N MET A 52 -4.53 -5.91 -1.13
CA MET A 52 -5.37 -7.09 -1.20
C MET A 52 -6.19 -7.11 -2.50
N GLU A 53 -6.59 -8.30 -2.96
CA GLU A 53 -7.54 -8.44 -4.06
C GLU A 53 -8.92 -7.92 -3.62
N GLN A 54 -9.26 -6.70 -4.04
CA GLN A 54 -10.54 -6.05 -3.72
C GLN A 54 -11.22 -5.60 -5.02
N ASP A 55 -12.51 -5.86 -5.14
CA ASP A 55 -13.31 -5.45 -6.31
C ASP A 55 -13.33 -3.93 -6.49
N THR A 56 -13.28 -3.17 -5.39
CA THR A 56 -13.19 -1.71 -5.43
C THR A 56 -12.30 -1.16 -4.31
N ARG A 57 -11.59 -0.06 -4.58
CA ARG A 57 -10.66 0.59 -3.63
C ARG A 57 -11.30 1.77 -2.91
N ASN A 58 -12.50 1.57 -2.36
CA ASN A 58 -13.20 2.63 -1.61
C ASN A 58 -13.07 2.41 -0.08
N CYS A 59 -13.29 3.46 0.72
CA CYS A 59 -13.12 3.38 2.18
C CYS A 59 -14.01 2.34 2.87
N TRP A 60 -15.14 1.96 2.28
CA TRP A 60 -16.00 0.90 2.81
C TRP A 60 -15.36 -0.46 2.60
N THR A 61 -15.06 -0.82 1.35
CA THR A 61 -14.46 -2.12 0.99
C THR A 61 -13.10 -2.31 1.67
N LEU A 62 -12.28 -1.26 1.75
CA LEU A 62 -11.00 -1.32 2.46
C LEU A 62 -11.19 -1.49 3.98
N ALA A 63 -12.21 -0.86 4.57
CA ALA A 63 -12.52 -1.02 5.99
C ALA A 63 -13.03 -2.44 6.29
N GLU A 64 -13.84 -3.02 5.41
CA GLU A 64 -14.30 -4.41 5.52
C GLU A 64 -13.12 -5.40 5.45
N ALA A 65 -12.21 -5.21 4.49
CA ALA A 65 -11.00 -6.03 4.36
C ALA A 65 -10.12 -5.97 5.62
N LEU A 66 -10.10 -4.83 6.32
CA LEU A 66 -9.39 -4.62 7.59
C LEU A 66 -10.18 -5.06 8.83
N GLY A 67 -11.41 -5.56 8.69
CA GLY A 67 -12.27 -5.96 9.82
C GLY A 67 -12.76 -4.77 10.67
N HIS A 68 -12.78 -3.55 10.12
CA HIS A 68 -13.33 -2.38 10.79
C HIS A 68 -14.87 -2.41 10.78
N SER A 69 -15.49 -1.81 11.80
CA SER A 69 -16.95 -1.70 11.89
C SER A 69 -17.59 -0.76 10.85
N GLY A 70 -16.78 -0.01 10.10
CA GLY A 70 -17.25 0.91 9.06
C GLY A 70 -16.13 1.82 8.54
N PRO A 71 -16.45 2.65 7.52
CA PRO A 71 -15.45 3.42 6.76
C PRO A 71 -14.91 4.64 7.51
N HIS A 72 -15.54 5.02 8.63
CA HIS A 72 -15.32 6.32 9.28
C HIS A 72 -13.86 6.56 9.68
N ARG A 73 -13.14 5.51 10.10
CA ARG A 73 -11.72 5.61 10.47
C ARG A 73 -10.88 6.04 9.26
N LEU A 74 -11.04 5.36 8.13
CA LEU A 74 -10.35 5.68 6.87
C LEU A 74 -10.77 7.04 6.31
N GLN A 75 -12.06 7.36 6.37
CA GLN A 75 -12.56 8.68 5.93
C GLN A 75 -12.03 9.83 6.80
N HIS A 76 -11.96 9.65 8.12
CA HIS A 76 -11.38 10.64 9.03
C HIS A 76 -9.88 10.80 8.80
N PHE A 77 -9.17 9.70 8.53
CA PHE A 77 -7.77 9.74 8.15
C PHE A 77 -7.58 10.57 6.88
N LEU A 78 -8.26 10.25 5.78
CA LEU A 78 -8.11 10.96 4.52
C LEU A 78 -8.51 12.44 4.60
N SER A 79 -9.46 12.79 5.47
CA SER A 79 -9.92 14.18 5.60
C SER A 79 -9.10 15.04 6.55
N ARG A 80 -8.37 14.44 7.51
CA ARG A 80 -7.74 15.20 8.61
C ARG A 80 -6.30 14.82 8.94
N ALA A 81 -5.75 13.77 8.35
CA ALA A 81 -4.37 13.41 8.61
C ALA A 81 -3.44 14.52 8.08
N ALA A 82 -2.64 15.10 8.97
CA ALA A 82 -1.53 15.94 8.58
C ALA A 82 -0.36 15.03 8.20
N VAL A 83 -0.09 14.94 6.89
CA VAL A 83 1.04 14.21 6.32
C VAL A 83 1.85 15.18 5.48
N ASP A 84 3.17 15.18 5.66
CA ASP A 84 4.07 15.81 4.71
C ASP A 84 4.13 14.96 3.44
N HIS A 85 3.23 15.27 2.50
CA HIS A 85 3.04 14.49 1.27
C HIS A 85 4.25 14.52 0.35
N ASP A 86 4.93 15.68 0.25
CA ASP A 86 6.09 15.84 -0.61
C ASP A 86 7.26 15.00 -0.09
N THR A 87 7.57 15.11 1.21
CA THR A 87 8.61 14.30 1.83
C THR A 87 8.29 12.81 1.76
N ALA A 88 7.04 12.42 1.98
CA ALA A 88 6.63 11.02 1.87
C ALA A 88 6.81 10.49 0.44
N ARG A 89 6.36 11.24 -0.57
CA ARG A 89 6.49 10.89 -2.00
C ARG A 89 7.96 10.71 -2.37
N ASP A 90 8.80 11.67 -2.05
CA ASP A 90 10.21 11.68 -2.45
C ASP A 90 10.96 10.49 -1.84
N ARG A 91 10.65 10.13 -0.59
CA ARG A 91 11.25 8.97 0.08
C ARG A 91 10.77 7.63 -0.45
N ILE A 92 9.48 7.53 -0.78
CA ILE A 92 8.92 6.34 -1.42
C ILE A 92 9.57 6.17 -2.79
N ALA A 93 9.62 7.22 -3.60
CA ALA A 93 10.25 7.19 -4.93
C ALA A 93 11.74 6.80 -4.86
N MET A 94 12.50 7.38 -3.93
CA MET A 94 13.90 7.04 -3.72
C MET A 94 14.10 5.59 -3.27
N TRP A 95 13.25 5.09 -2.38
CA TRP A 95 13.31 3.69 -1.96
C TRP A 95 12.96 2.76 -3.12
N THR A 96 11.85 2.99 -3.82
CA THR A 96 11.42 2.19 -4.96
C THR A 96 12.48 2.19 -6.07
N ALA A 97 13.08 3.34 -6.38
CA ALA A 97 14.18 3.41 -7.32
C ALA A 97 15.39 2.60 -6.84
N GLY A 98 15.73 2.63 -5.54
CA GLY A 98 16.81 1.82 -5.00
C GLY A 98 16.57 0.31 -5.06
N GLU A 99 15.32 -0.14 -4.84
CA GLU A 99 14.97 -1.56 -4.91
C GLU A 99 14.82 -2.08 -6.36
N LEU A 100 14.40 -1.21 -7.28
CA LEU A 100 14.17 -1.56 -8.69
C LEU A 100 15.35 -1.24 -9.62
N ALA A 101 16.32 -0.46 -9.16
CA ALA A 101 17.52 -0.14 -9.94
C ALA A 101 18.45 -1.34 -10.03
N ASP A 102 18.27 -2.14 -11.09
CA ASP A 102 19.42 -2.49 -11.89
C ASP A 102 19.89 -1.18 -12.57
N GLY A 103 21.20 -0.95 -12.73
CA GLY A 103 21.83 0.39 -12.89
C GLY A 103 21.35 1.34 -14.00
N GLN A 104 20.26 1.07 -14.70
CA GLN A 104 19.61 1.86 -15.75
C GLN A 104 18.09 2.06 -15.56
N ALA A 105 17.48 1.63 -14.44
CA ALA A 105 16.03 1.76 -14.25
C ALA A 105 15.58 3.23 -14.05
N VAL A 106 14.48 3.61 -14.71
CA VAL A 106 13.82 4.90 -14.57
C VAL A 106 12.45 4.69 -13.95
N LEU A 107 12.18 5.30 -12.80
CA LEU A 107 10.85 5.32 -12.19
C LEU A 107 9.97 6.34 -12.92
N VAL A 108 8.99 5.85 -13.68
CA VAL A 108 7.94 6.68 -14.27
C VAL A 108 6.70 6.55 -13.39
N VAL A 109 6.35 7.62 -12.69
CA VAL A 109 5.09 7.71 -11.94
C VAL A 109 4.02 8.19 -12.92
N ASP A 110 3.07 7.32 -13.23
CA ASP A 110 1.91 7.68 -14.04
C ASP A 110 0.78 8.18 -13.12
N GLU A 111 0.27 9.39 -13.38
CA GLU A 111 -0.83 9.99 -12.60
C GLU A 111 -2.20 9.45 -13.02
N THR A 112 -2.30 8.73 -14.14
CA THR A 112 -3.57 8.15 -14.60
C THR A 112 -3.97 6.91 -13.81
N GLY A 113 -4.41 7.13 -12.57
CA GLY A 113 -5.40 6.25 -11.97
C GLY A 113 -6.68 6.32 -12.81
N ASP A 114 -7.01 5.25 -13.53
CA ASP A 114 -8.14 5.13 -14.44
C ASP A 114 -9.39 5.90 -13.96
N GLY A 115 -9.66 7.01 -14.64
CA GLY A 115 -10.99 7.60 -14.65
C GLY A 115 -11.93 6.61 -15.32
N ARG A 116 -12.74 5.91 -14.51
CA ARG A 116 -13.78 4.96 -14.92
C ARG A 116 -14.27 5.18 -16.35
N PHE A 117 -13.84 4.33 -17.28
CA PHE A 117 -14.50 4.22 -18.57
C PHE A 117 -15.85 3.53 -18.35
N GLN A 118 -16.92 4.31 -18.23
CA GLN A 118 -18.25 3.82 -18.55
C GLN A 118 -18.43 3.95 -20.05
N VAL A 119 -18.42 2.82 -20.75
CA VAL A 119 -18.92 2.75 -22.12
C VAL A 119 -20.44 2.77 -22.03
N GLN A 120 -21.02 3.74 -22.74
CA GLN A 120 -22.46 3.99 -22.84
C GLN A 120 -23.16 2.92 -23.68
#